data_AF-A0A6N6WHE0-F1
#
_entry.id   AF-A0A6N6WHE0-F1
#
_cell.length_a   1.000
_cell.length_b   1.000
_cell.length_c   1.000
_cell.angle_alpha   90.00
_cell.angle_beta   90.00
_cell.angle_gamma   90.00
#
_symmetry.space_group_name_H-M   'P 1'
#
loop_
_entity.id
_entity.type
_entity.pdbx_description
1 polymer ?
#
loop_
_entity_poly.entity_id
_entity_poly.type
_entity_poly.pdbx_seq_one_letter_code
_entity_poly.pdbx_strand_id
1 'polypeptide(L)'
;MFDQVVFAGGGNRCWWQAGFWDVVQPELDIRPRVIAGISAGAATACMLYTRDSDWVMRYYEDALRHNTRNAYWGNLLRGESVFPHYRIYRQALLDIYRDKFSTLADAPEIRIGVSHLPRWLGARSAVAAGLIAYNIEKYVRKTLHPTLGQTLGFHPEFVRAQDCASVEDLADLILQSSSTPPFTPVLRRNGRPVLDGGMVDNVPVGALDADAPGNVLVMVTRLYPRPQMFVVPHGVQQRLYVQPSRKVPISSWDYTSPSQMVHAYNLGRTDGEAFLERMPDLLEAAAHEAR
;
A
#
# COMPACT_ATOMS: atom_id res chain seq x y z
N MET A 1 9.45 1.16 20.05
CA MET A 1 8.26 2.04 20.15
C MET A 1 7.06 1.45 19.41
N PHE A 2 7.18 1.14 18.11
CA PHE A 2 6.14 0.46 17.33
C PHE A 2 6.61 -0.95 16.95
N ASP A 3 5.97 -2.01 17.47
CA ASP A 3 6.33 -3.40 17.15
C ASP A 3 5.72 -3.86 15.82
N GLN A 4 4.64 -3.20 15.39
CA GLN A 4 3.97 -3.49 14.14
C GLN A 4 3.66 -2.20 13.38
N VAL A 5 3.77 -2.26 12.06
CA VAL A 5 3.58 -1.11 11.17
C VAL A 5 2.65 -1.48 10.02
N VAL A 6 1.80 -0.54 9.60
CA VAL A 6 0.88 -0.71 8.47
C VAL A 6 1.20 0.30 7.37
N PHE A 7 1.45 -0.20 6.17
CA PHE A 7 1.55 0.56 4.92
C PHE A 7 0.27 0.37 4.10
N ALA A 8 -0.66 1.32 4.22
CA ALA A 8 -1.89 1.32 3.43
C ALA A 8 -1.62 1.42 1.92
N GLY A 9 -2.51 0.85 1.11
CA GLY A 9 -2.46 0.99 -0.35
C GLY A 9 -2.72 2.41 -0.83
N GLY A 10 -2.19 2.79 -2.00
CA GLY A 10 -2.33 4.15 -2.49
C GLY A 10 -1.89 4.43 -3.93
N GLY A 11 -1.35 3.45 -4.64
CA GLY A 11 -0.63 3.68 -5.90
C GLY A 11 0.54 4.63 -5.68
N ASN A 12 0.79 5.56 -6.60
CA ASN A 12 1.89 6.52 -6.48
C ASN A 12 1.83 7.44 -5.23
N ARG A 13 0.70 7.50 -4.52
CA ARG A 13 0.66 8.22 -3.23
C ARG A 13 1.51 7.55 -2.15
N CYS A 14 1.91 6.30 -2.31
CA CYS A 14 2.76 5.60 -1.33
C CYS A 14 4.17 6.17 -1.25
N TRP A 15 4.60 6.99 -2.22
CA TRP A 15 5.82 7.80 -2.09
C TRP A 15 5.81 8.71 -0.85
N TRP A 16 4.63 9.15 -0.41
CA TRP A 16 4.48 9.84 0.88
C TRP A 16 4.89 8.95 2.06
N GLN A 17 4.55 7.65 2.04
CA GLN A 17 4.95 6.72 3.10
C GLN A 17 6.46 6.49 3.11
N ALA A 18 7.10 6.39 1.92
CA ALA A 18 8.56 6.30 1.82
C ALA A 18 9.24 7.51 2.47
N GLY A 19 8.82 8.73 2.10
CA GLY A 19 9.40 9.96 2.65
C GLY A 19 9.14 10.13 4.15
N PHE A 20 7.95 9.75 4.62
CA PHE A 20 7.64 9.75 6.04
C PHE A 20 8.54 8.77 6.80
N TRP A 21 8.69 7.55 6.28
CA TRP A 21 9.48 6.50 6.91
C TRP A 21 10.97 6.86 6.97
N ASP A 22 11.53 7.43 5.90
CA ASP A 22 12.94 7.83 5.82
C ASP A 22 13.32 8.93 6.82
N VAL A 23 12.33 9.64 7.38
CA VAL A 23 12.53 10.61 8.48
C VAL A 23 12.30 9.96 9.83
N VAL A 24 11.17 9.25 9.99
CA VAL A 24 10.70 8.82 11.31
C VAL A 24 11.40 7.55 11.81
N GLN A 25 11.71 6.60 10.92
CA GLN A 25 12.33 5.34 11.29
C GLN A 25 13.69 5.51 11.99
N PRO A 26 14.66 6.30 11.46
CA PRO A 26 15.97 6.43 12.08
C PRO A 26 15.92 7.20 13.40
N GLU A 27 15.12 8.26 13.48
CA GLU A 27 15.02 9.12 14.68
C GLU A 27 14.40 8.39 15.88
N LEU A 28 13.50 7.43 15.63
CA LEU A 28 12.83 6.65 16.67
C LEU A 28 13.37 5.22 16.83
N ASP A 29 14.43 4.86 16.07
CA ASP A 29 14.97 3.49 15.95
C ASP A 29 13.85 2.44 15.82
N ILE A 30 12.90 2.68 14.90
CA ILE A 30 11.75 1.79 14.73
C ILE A 30 12.23 0.49 14.08
N ARG A 31 12.10 -0.61 14.83
CA ARG A 31 12.41 -1.98 14.39
C ARG A 31 11.18 -2.85 14.55
N PRO A 32 10.24 -2.81 13.60
CA PRO A 32 9.02 -3.58 13.74
C PRO A 32 9.34 -5.06 13.55
N ARG A 33 8.59 -5.93 14.22
CA ARG A 33 8.60 -7.36 13.94
C ARG A 33 7.71 -7.70 12.74
N VAL A 34 6.60 -6.98 12.58
CA VAL A 34 5.62 -7.19 11.50
C VAL A 34 5.33 -5.90 10.75
N ILE A 35 5.32 -5.98 9.43
CA ILE A 35 4.86 -4.93 8.52
C ILE A 35 3.69 -5.48 7.70
N ALA A 36 2.52 -4.85 7.80
CA ALA A 36 1.37 -5.17 6.97
C ALA A 36 1.27 -4.19 5.81
N GLY A 37 1.19 -4.69 4.58
CA GLY A 37 1.14 -3.87 3.37
C GLY A 37 0.09 -4.34 2.37
N ILE A 38 -0.48 -3.40 1.63
CA ILE A 38 -1.33 -3.70 0.46
C ILE A 38 -0.86 -2.88 -0.74
N SER A 39 -0.90 -3.50 -1.91
CA SER A 39 -0.69 -2.85 -3.20
C SER A 39 0.65 -2.11 -3.22
N ALA A 40 0.70 -0.88 -3.73
CA ALA A 40 1.91 -0.06 -3.69
C ALA A 40 2.46 0.24 -2.27
N GLY A 41 1.66 0.09 -1.21
CA GLY A 41 2.14 0.20 0.17
C GLY A 41 3.01 -1.00 0.56
N ALA A 42 2.62 -2.22 0.13
CA ALA A 42 3.45 -3.42 0.27
C ALA A 42 4.75 -3.31 -0.55
N ALA A 43 4.65 -2.78 -1.77
CA ALA A 43 5.83 -2.51 -2.59
C ALA A 43 6.77 -1.52 -1.88
N THR A 44 6.24 -0.43 -1.33
CA THR A 44 7.03 0.55 -0.59
C THR A 44 7.71 -0.09 0.63
N ALA A 45 6.98 -0.91 1.39
CA ALA A 45 7.56 -1.65 2.51
C ALA A 45 8.74 -2.54 2.08
N CYS A 46 8.60 -3.34 1.01
CA CYS A 46 9.70 -4.16 0.51
C CYS A 46 10.87 -3.32 -0.03
N MET A 47 10.56 -2.22 -0.71
CA MET A 47 11.55 -1.29 -1.26
C MET A 47 12.45 -0.71 -0.17
N LEU A 48 11.90 -0.27 0.96
CA LEU A 48 12.65 0.33 2.07
C LEU A 48 13.70 -0.61 2.70
N TYR A 49 13.58 -1.93 2.52
CA TYR A 49 14.57 -2.93 2.99
C TYR A 49 15.47 -3.49 1.88
N THR A 50 15.37 -2.95 0.67
CA THR A 50 16.13 -3.44 -0.49
C THR A 50 16.90 -2.34 -1.22
N ARG A 51 16.36 -1.11 -1.27
CA ARG A 51 16.92 0.02 -2.03
C ARG A 51 16.65 1.35 -1.33
N ASP A 52 17.54 2.31 -1.57
CA ASP A 52 17.32 3.70 -1.20
C ASP A 52 16.20 4.33 -2.02
N SER A 53 15.30 5.08 -1.37
CA SER A 53 14.18 5.79 -2.00
C SER A 53 14.65 6.67 -3.17
N ASP A 54 15.78 7.36 -3.02
CA ASP A 54 16.38 8.22 -4.05
C ASP A 54 16.78 7.45 -5.31
N TRP A 55 17.29 6.23 -5.16
CA TRP A 55 17.63 5.38 -6.30
C TRP A 55 16.37 5.00 -7.06
N VAL A 56 15.31 4.61 -6.35
CA VAL A 56 14.07 4.16 -6.95
C VAL A 56 13.31 5.31 -7.62
N MET A 57 13.33 6.52 -7.04
CA MET A 57 12.76 7.71 -7.69
C MET A 57 13.48 8.05 -9.00
N ARG A 58 14.82 7.99 -9.04
CA ARG A 58 15.59 8.17 -10.30
C ARG A 58 15.27 7.10 -11.33
N TYR A 59 15.09 5.84 -10.88
CA TYR A 59 14.65 4.77 -11.78
C TYR A 59 13.28 5.09 -12.41
N TYR A 60 12.30 5.51 -11.62
CA TYR A 60 10.97 5.85 -12.15
C TYR A 60 10.98 7.06 -13.06
N GLU A 61 11.83 8.06 -12.79
CA GLU A 61 12.01 9.20 -13.69
C GLU A 61 12.45 8.75 -15.08
N ASP A 62 13.39 7.81 -15.16
CA ASP A 62 13.87 7.29 -16.43
C ASP A 62 12.86 6.34 -17.09
N ALA A 63 12.32 5.38 -16.32
CA ALA A 63 11.36 4.40 -16.81
C ALA A 63 10.07 5.03 -17.36
N LEU A 64 9.67 6.19 -16.83
CA LEU A 64 8.48 6.92 -17.24
C LEU A 64 8.76 8.08 -18.22
N ARG A 65 10.03 8.38 -18.53
CA ARG A 65 10.44 9.54 -19.36
C ARG A 65 9.67 9.66 -20.68
N HIS A 66 9.39 8.52 -21.31
CA HIS A 66 8.72 8.45 -22.61
C HIS A 66 7.22 8.14 -22.52
N ASN A 67 6.67 7.92 -21.32
CA ASN A 67 5.26 7.62 -21.15
C ASN A 67 4.43 8.91 -21.06
N THR A 68 3.84 9.32 -22.17
CA THR A 68 3.08 10.58 -22.26
C THR A 68 1.59 10.44 -21.96
N ARG A 69 1.07 9.21 -21.88
CA ARG A 69 -0.36 8.95 -21.65
C ARG A 69 -0.59 7.81 -20.67
N ASN A 70 -1.70 7.88 -19.95
CA ASN A 70 -2.19 6.79 -19.09
C ASN A 70 -3.15 5.84 -19.84
N ALA A 71 -3.60 6.19 -21.04
CA ALA A 71 -4.46 5.34 -21.87
C ALA A 71 -4.10 5.48 -23.36
N TYR A 72 -3.86 4.35 -24.02
CA TYR A 72 -3.52 4.25 -25.43
C TYR A 72 -4.65 3.54 -26.18
N TRP A 73 -5.74 4.25 -26.47
CA TRP A 73 -6.94 3.67 -27.10
C TRP A 73 -6.70 3.00 -28.45
N GLY A 74 -5.67 3.43 -29.20
CA GLY A 74 -5.27 2.76 -30.45
C GLY A 74 -4.84 1.30 -30.27
N ASN A 75 -4.44 0.90 -29.06
CA ASN A 75 -4.09 -0.49 -28.73
C ASN A 75 -5.29 -1.43 -28.82
N LEU A 76 -6.51 -0.92 -28.62
CA LEU A 76 -7.72 -1.72 -28.71
C LEU A 76 -7.90 -2.31 -30.12
N LEU A 77 -7.53 -1.54 -31.16
CA LEU A 77 -7.57 -1.99 -32.56
C LEU A 77 -6.53 -3.07 -32.87
N ARG A 78 -5.49 -3.21 -32.04
CA ARG A 78 -4.40 -4.17 -32.16
C ARG A 78 -4.54 -5.38 -31.22
N GLY A 79 -5.59 -5.42 -30.40
CA GLY A 79 -5.73 -6.44 -29.35
C GLY A 79 -4.70 -6.30 -28.22
N GLU A 80 -4.08 -5.13 -28.07
CA GLU A 80 -3.08 -4.81 -27.06
C GLU A 80 -3.74 -4.12 -25.83
N SER A 81 -3.06 -4.11 -24.69
CA SER A 81 -3.56 -3.43 -23.48
C SER A 81 -3.68 -1.92 -23.69
N VAL A 82 -4.85 -1.35 -23.39
CA VAL A 82 -5.09 0.12 -23.41
C VAL A 82 -4.30 0.83 -22.31
N PHE A 83 -4.20 0.22 -21.14
CA PHE A 83 -3.50 0.77 -19.98
C PHE A 83 -2.08 0.21 -19.89
N PRO A 84 -1.03 1.07 -19.86
CA PRO A 84 0.35 0.62 -19.81
C PRO A 84 0.79 0.18 -18.41
N HIS A 85 0.00 0.49 -17.38
CA HIS A 85 0.35 0.40 -15.96
C HIS A 85 0.87 -0.98 -15.57
N TYR A 86 0.18 -2.05 -15.94
CA TYR A 86 0.61 -3.41 -15.58
C TYR A 86 2.03 -3.72 -16.07
N ARG A 87 2.33 -3.44 -17.34
CA ARG A 87 3.63 -3.72 -17.94
C ARG A 87 4.73 -2.89 -17.28
N ILE A 88 4.49 -1.58 -17.14
CA ILE A 88 5.46 -0.67 -16.53
C ILE A 88 5.71 -1.06 -15.08
N TYR A 89 4.65 -1.31 -14.31
CA TYR A 89 4.77 -1.62 -12.90
C TYR A 89 5.45 -2.96 -12.66
N ARG A 90 5.12 -3.99 -13.46
CA ARG A 90 5.82 -5.28 -13.39
C ARG A 90 7.31 -5.13 -13.65
N GLN A 91 7.69 -4.40 -14.70
CA GLN A 91 9.10 -4.17 -15.00
C GLN A 91 9.81 -3.42 -13.89
N ALA A 92 9.17 -2.38 -13.33
CA ALA A 92 9.69 -1.63 -12.19
C ALA A 92 9.96 -2.52 -10.98
N LEU A 93 9.01 -3.37 -10.60
CA LEU A 93 9.18 -4.29 -9.47
C LEU A 93 10.35 -5.24 -9.70
N LEU A 94 10.48 -5.81 -10.90
CA LEU A 94 11.60 -6.69 -11.23
C LEU A 94 12.94 -5.96 -11.10
N ASP A 95 13.07 -4.77 -11.68
CA ASP A 95 14.34 -4.03 -11.73
C ASP A 95 14.75 -3.50 -10.34
N ILE A 96 13.78 -3.02 -9.55
CA ILE A 96 14.03 -2.52 -8.20
C ILE A 96 14.58 -3.64 -7.29
N TYR A 97 13.97 -4.82 -7.34
CA TYR A 97 14.29 -5.91 -6.42
C TYR A 97 15.35 -6.89 -6.92
N ARG A 98 15.64 -6.99 -8.23
CA ARG A 98 16.50 -8.04 -8.83
C ARG A 98 17.76 -8.36 -8.04
N ASP A 99 18.59 -7.35 -7.76
CA ASP A 99 19.91 -7.55 -7.14
C ASP A 99 19.87 -7.56 -5.60
N LYS A 100 18.71 -7.23 -5.02
CA LYS A 100 18.55 -6.98 -3.59
C LYS A 100 17.47 -7.86 -2.95
N PHE A 101 16.82 -8.72 -3.74
CA PHE A 101 15.74 -9.59 -3.27
C PHE A 101 16.15 -10.42 -2.04
N SER A 102 17.38 -10.93 -2.01
CA SER A 102 17.89 -11.72 -0.89
C SER A 102 17.95 -10.96 0.45
N THR A 103 18.01 -9.62 0.45
CA THR A 103 18.05 -8.83 1.71
C THR A 103 16.71 -8.83 2.44
N LEU A 104 15.61 -9.19 1.77
CA LEU A 104 14.30 -9.31 2.41
C LEU A 104 14.25 -10.45 3.45
N ALA A 105 15.16 -11.42 3.38
CA ALA A 105 15.28 -12.47 4.38
C ALA A 105 15.59 -11.92 5.78
N ASP A 106 16.31 -10.80 5.85
CA ASP A 106 16.70 -10.13 7.10
C ASP A 106 15.72 -8.99 7.48
N ALA A 107 14.74 -8.69 6.63
CA ALA A 107 13.72 -7.69 6.91
C ALA A 107 12.71 -8.19 7.95
N PRO A 108 11.99 -7.28 8.65
CA PRO A 108 10.78 -7.62 9.39
C PRO A 108 9.81 -8.46 8.56
N GLU A 109 8.94 -9.23 9.20
CA GLU A 109 7.94 -10.01 8.47
C GLU A 109 7.00 -9.08 7.67
N ILE A 110 7.07 -9.12 6.34
CA ILE A 110 6.25 -8.25 5.48
C ILE A 110 5.05 -9.06 4.97
N ARG A 111 3.87 -8.80 5.51
CA ARG A 111 2.60 -9.43 5.15
C ARG A 111 1.89 -8.63 4.07
N ILE A 112 1.77 -9.22 2.88
CA ILE A 112 1.15 -8.61 1.71
C ILE A 112 -0.29 -9.12 1.56
N GLY A 113 -1.27 -8.21 1.61
CA GLY A 113 -2.68 -8.54 1.50
C GLY A 113 -3.18 -8.63 0.05
N VAL A 114 -3.86 -9.71 -0.28
CA VAL A 114 -4.64 -9.87 -1.53
C VAL A 114 -6.10 -10.14 -1.20
N SER A 115 -7.01 -9.79 -2.11
CA SER A 115 -8.44 -10.05 -1.94
C SER A 115 -8.90 -11.18 -2.85
N HIS A 116 -9.47 -12.24 -2.27
CA HIS A 116 -10.18 -13.26 -3.05
C HIS A 116 -11.62 -12.85 -3.31
N LEU A 117 -12.13 -13.29 -4.45
CA LEU A 117 -13.53 -13.10 -4.81
C LEU A 117 -14.42 -14.18 -4.16
N PRO A 118 -15.72 -13.88 -3.92
CA PRO A 118 -16.64 -14.85 -3.34
C PRO A 118 -16.79 -16.09 -4.23
N ARG A 119 -16.77 -17.29 -3.63
CA ARG A 119 -16.82 -18.58 -4.36
C ARG A 119 -18.05 -18.76 -5.25
N TRP A 120 -19.17 -18.12 -4.90
CA TRP A 120 -20.45 -18.22 -5.62
C TRP A 120 -20.56 -17.26 -6.80
N LEU A 121 -19.60 -16.34 -6.95
CA LEU A 121 -19.63 -15.29 -7.96
C LEU A 121 -18.66 -15.69 -9.10
N GLY A 122 -19.21 -15.97 -10.29
CA GLY A 122 -18.41 -16.30 -11.47
C GLY A 122 -17.41 -15.18 -11.79
N ALA A 123 -16.18 -15.53 -12.18
CA ALA A 123 -15.04 -14.59 -12.26
C ALA A 123 -15.32 -13.28 -13.02
N ARG A 124 -16.19 -13.30 -14.05
CA ARG A 124 -16.54 -12.10 -14.84
C ARG A 124 -17.55 -11.18 -14.14
N SER A 125 -18.58 -11.73 -13.49
CA SER A 125 -19.58 -10.97 -12.73
C SER A 125 -19.04 -10.49 -11.38
N ALA A 126 -18.12 -11.25 -10.79
CA ALA A 126 -17.45 -10.94 -9.52
C ALA A 126 -16.54 -9.72 -9.62
N VAL A 127 -15.81 -9.60 -10.73
CA VAL A 127 -14.94 -8.46 -11.01
C VAL A 127 -15.78 -7.20 -11.23
N ALA A 128 -16.86 -7.27 -12.01
CA ALA A 128 -17.75 -6.12 -12.23
C ALA A 128 -18.43 -5.65 -10.92
N ALA A 129 -19.01 -6.56 -10.14
CA ALA A 129 -19.69 -6.23 -8.89
C ALA A 129 -18.71 -5.72 -7.81
N GLY A 130 -17.53 -6.34 -7.70
CA GLY A 130 -16.46 -5.89 -6.79
C GLY A 130 -15.94 -4.51 -7.13
N LEU A 131 -15.71 -4.23 -8.42
CA LEU A 131 -15.30 -2.90 -8.89
C LEU A 131 -16.36 -1.84 -8.60
N ILE A 132 -17.64 -2.16 -8.79
CA ILE A 132 -18.74 -1.23 -8.50
C ILE A 132 -18.83 -0.96 -6.99
N ALA A 133 -18.83 -2.00 -6.16
CA ALA A 133 -18.90 -1.86 -4.69
C ALA A 133 -17.71 -1.08 -4.12
N TYR A 134 -16.50 -1.38 -4.59
CA TYR A 134 -15.28 -0.67 -4.21
C TYR A 134 -15.31 0.80 -4.60
N ASN A 135 -15.72 1.12 -5.83
CA ASN A 135 -15.82 2.51 -6.26
C ASN A 135 -16.87 3.27 -5.42
N ILE A 136 -17.99 2.64 -5.06
CA ILE A 136 -19.02 3.26 -4.21
C ILE A 136 -18.46 3.57 -2.81
N GLU A 137 -17.88 2.61 -2.10
CA GLU A 137 -17.38 2.89 -0.74
C GLU A 137 -16.20 3.86 -0.73
N LYS A 138 -15.26 3.65 -1.63
CA LYS A 138 -14.03 4.44 -1.72
C LYS A 138 -14.29 5.91 -2.05
N TYR A 139 -15.18 6.18 -2.99
CA TYR A 139 -15.41 7.55 -3.47
C TYR A 139 -16.62 8.22 -2.80
N VAL A 140 -17.58 7.47 -2.25
CA VAL A 140 -18.78 8.04 -1.63
C VAL A 140 -18.68 8.12 -0.11
N ARG A 141 -18.21 7.07 0.58
CA ARG A 141 -18.27 7.00 2.06
C ARG A 141 -16.99 7.46 2.78
N LYS A 142 -15.83 7.48 2.09
CA LYS A 142 -14.52 7.87 2.66
C LYS A 142 -14.21 7.19 4.01
N THR A 143 -14.66 5.94 4.18
CA THR A 143 -14.48 5.19 5.43
C THR A 143 -13.05 4.67 5.55
N LEU A 144 -12.48 4.72 6.76
CA LEU A 144 -11.11 4.26 7.05
C LEU A 144 -10.97 2.74 6.89
N HIS A 145 -11.91 2.00 7.47
CA HIS A 145 -12.00 0.54 7.40
C HIS A 145 -13.38 0.15 6.82
N PRO A 146 -13.50 -0.02 5.50
CA PRO A 146 -14.74 -0.47 4.87
C PRO A 146 -15.08 -1.90 5.26
N THR A 147 -16.37 -2.22 5.36
CA THR A 147 -16.84 -3.58 5.69
C THR A 147 -17.69 -4.22 4.58
N LEU A 148 -18.18 -3.45 3.60
CA LEU A 148 -19.07 -4.03 2.58
C LEU A 148 -18.38 -5.06 1.71
N GLY A 149 -17.08 -4.91 1.39
CA GLY A 149 -16.32 -5.93 0.68
C GLY A 149 -16.40 -7.30 1.38
N GLN A 150 -16.19 -7.31 2.69
CA GLN A 150 -16.29 -8.53 3.50
C GLN A 150 -17.72 -9.08 3.53
N THR A 151 -18.72 -8.21 3.71
CA THR A 151 -20.13 -8.60 3.69
C THR A 151 -20.56 -9.19 2.33
N LEU A 152 -19.96 -8.73 1.23
CA LEU A 152 -20.18 -9.27 -0.12
C LEU A 152 -19.44 -10.60 -0.37
N GLY A 153 -18.65 -11.07 0.61
CA GLY A 153 -17.93 -12.34 0.56
C GLY A 153 -16.50 -12.25 0.02
N PHE A 154 -15.95 -11.04 -0.14
CA PHE A 154 -14.52 -10.89 -0.36
C PHE A 154 -13.78 -11.23 0.94
N HIS A 155 -12.70 -11.99 0.84
CA HIS A 155 -11.92 -12.38 2.00
C HIS A 155 -10.42 -12.10 1.76
N PRO A 156 -9.70 -11.64 2.79
CA PRO A 156 -8.27 -11.40 2.66
C PRO A 156 -7.49 -12.71 2.66
N GLU A 157 -6.37 -12.72 1.95
CA GLU A 157 -5.23 -13.64 2.18
C GLU A 157 -4.01 -12.75 2.43
N PHE A 158 -3.22 -13.08 3.45
CA PHE A 158 -1.95 -12.40 3.74
C PHE A 158 -0.81 -13.38 3.47
N VAL A 159 0.15 -12.95 2.66
CA VAL A 159 1.30 -13.76 2.24
C VAL A 159 2.57 -13.02 2.63
N ARG A 160 3.56 -13.73 3.18
CA ARG A 160 4.84 -13.11 3.55
C ARG A 160 5.67 -12.88 2.30
N ALA A 161 6.27 -11.70 2.17
CA ALA A 161 7.23 -11.42 1.09
C ALA A 161 8.41 -12.39 1.13
N GLN A 162 8.80 -12.81 2.32
CA GLN A 162 9.87 -13.78 2.58
C GLN A 162 9.56 -15.21 2.11
N ASP A 163 8.29 -15.54 1.87
CA ASP A 163 7.91 -16.87 1.36
C ASP A 163 7.99 -16.94 -0.19
N CYS A 164 8.27 -15.83 -0.86
CA CYS A 164 8.51 -15.81 -2.31
C CYS A 164 9.86 -16.50 -2.63
N ALA A 165 9.88 -17.39 -3.63
CA ALA A 165 11.10 -18.11 -4.00
C ALA A 165 11.99 -17.31 -4.95
N SER A 166 11.43 -16.31 -5.64
CA SER A 166 12.11 -15.50 -6.64
C SER A 166 11.62 -14.05 -6.65
N VAL A 167 12.37 -13.17 -7.33
CA VAL A 167 11.95 -11.78 -7.56
C VAL A 167 10.69 -11.72 -8.43
N GLU A 168 10.52 -12.67 -9.35
CA GLU A 168 9.32 -12.83 -10.15
C GLU A 168 8.10 -13.16 -9.27
N ASP A 169 8.24 -14.06 -8.30
CA ASP A 169 7.16 -14.40 -7.37
C ASP A 169 6.76 -13.20 -6.50
N LEU A 170 7.74 -12.41 -6.04
CA LEU A 170 7.47 -11.19 -5.28
C LEU A 170 6.76 -10.13 -6.14
N ALA A 171 7.25 -9.91 -7.37
CA ALA A 171 6.63 -8.98 -8.31
C ALA A 171 5.18 -9.39 -8.61
N ASP A 172 4.95 -10.68 -8.86
CA ASP A 172 3.61 -11.21 -9.14
C ASP A 172 2.70 -11.10 -7.89
N LEU A 173 3.20 -11.34 -6.67
CA LEU A 173 2.45 -11.15 -5.43
C LEU A 173 2.05 -9.68 -5.22
N ILE A 174 2.98 -8.74 -5.43
CA ILE A 174 2.68 -7.30 -5.33
C ILE A 174 1.66 -6.89 -6.40
N LEU A 175 1.79 -7.37 -7.63
CA LEU A 175 0.83 -7.11 -8.70
C LEU A 175 -0.56 -7.68 -8.38
N GLN A 176 -0.63 -8.89 -7.81
CA GLN A 176 -1.87 -9.49 -7.31
C GLN A 176 -2.51 -8.58 -6.24
N SER A 177 -1.69 -8.07 -5.31
CA SER A 177 -2.11 -7.11 -4.27
C SER A 177 -2.51 -5.74 -4.82
N SER A 178 -2.08 -5.40 -6.05
CA SER A 178 -2.41 -4.17 -6.77
C SER A 178 -3.46 -4.33 -7.88
N SER A 179 -4.08 -5.50 -8.01
CA SER A 179 -4.99 -5.85 -9.11
C SER A 179 -6.27 -5.00 -9.10
N THR A 180 -6.25 -3.87 -9.83
CA THR A 180 -7.34 -2.91 -9.95
C THR A 180 -7.76 -2.74 -11.42
N PRO A 181 -8.65 -3.59 -11.94
CA PRO A 181 -9.17 -3.40 -13.29
C PRO A 181 -9.91 -2.04 -13.44
N PRO A 182 -9.84 -1.38 -14.61
CA PRO A 182 -9.21 -1.86 -15.84
C PRO A 182 -7.70 -1.55 -15.97
N PHE A 183 -7.09 -0.87 -14.99
CA PHE A 183 -5.67 -0.45 -15.07
C PHE A 183 -4.69 -1.64 -15.09
N THR A 184 -5.05 -2.70 -14.38
CA THR A 184 -4.35 -3.99 -14.41
C THR A 184 -5.32 -5.11 -14.79
N PRO A 185 -4.83 -6.20 -15.40
CA PRO A 185 -5.65 -7.40 -15.62
C PRO A 185 -6.05 -8.03 -14.28
N VAL A 186 -7.10 -8.84 -14.31
CA VAL A 186 -7.45 -9.72 -13.19
C VAL A 186 -6.41 -10.83 -13.11
N LEU A 187 -5.69 -10.87 -12.00
CA LEU A 187 -4.65 -11.86 -11.75
C LEU A 187 -5.19 -13.06 -10.98
N ARG A 188 -4.38 -14.12 -10.90
CA ARG A 188 -4.74 -15.35 -10.20
C ARG A 188 -3.64 -15.75 -9.23
N ARG A 189 -4.06 -16.31 -8.10
CA ARG A 189 -3.21 -16.95 -7.10
C ARG A 189 -3.76 -18.33 -6.80
N ASN A 190 -2.92 -19.37 -6.88
CA ASN A 190 -3.32 -20.76 -6.66
C ASN A 190 -4.57 -21.17 -7.49
N GLY A 191 -4.59 -20.75 -8.76
CA GLY A 191 -5.69 -20.99 -9.69
C GLY A 191 -6.95 -20.13 -9.48
N ARG A 192 -7.04 -19.35 -8.40
CA ARG A 192 -8.21 -18.53 -8.05
C ARG A 192 -7.99 -17.06 -8.43
N PRO A 193 -9.01 -16.34 -8.93
CA PRO A 193 -8.90 -14.92 -9.21
C PRO A 193 -8.69 -14.12 -7.92
N VAL A 194 -7.84 -13.09 -8.00
CA VAL A 194 -7.55 -12.15 -6.91
C VAL A 194 -7.59 -10.71 -7.41
N LEU A 195 -8.01 -9.81 -6.53
CA LEU A 195 -8.06 -8.37 -6.73
C LEU A 195 -7.19 -7.66 -5.68
N ASP A 196 -7.03 -6.35 -5.86
CA ASP A 196 -6.34 -5.47 -4.93
C ASP A 196 -6.83 -5.70 -3.50
N GLY A 197 -5.90 -5.82 -2.55
CA GLY A 197 -6.25 -6.11 -1.15
C GLY A 197 -7.19 -5.05 -0.55
N GLY A 198 -7.16 -3.83 -1.09
CA GLY A 198 -8.01 -2.72 -0.68
C GLY A 198 -9.51 -2.95 -0.93
N MET A 199 -9.90 -3.99 -1.67
CA MET A 199 -11.30 -4.43 -1.78
C MET A 199 -11.86 -4.91 -0.42
N VAL A 200 -11.00 -5.45 0.44
CA VAL A 200 -11.35 -5.88 1.80
C VAL A 200 -11.10 -4.74 2.77
N ASP A 201 -9.86 -4.24 2.79
CA ASP A 201 -9.46 -3.09 3.61
C ASP A 201 -8.19 -2.49 3.01
N ASN A 202 -8.19 -1.20 2.69
CA ASN A 202 -7.02 -0.52 2.13
C ASN A 202 -5.93 -0.28 3.20
N VAL A 203 -6.28 -0.39 4.48
CA VAL A 203 -5.40 -0.24 5.64
C VAL A 203 -5.34 -1.60 6.36
N PRO A 204 -4.40 -2.51 6.01
CA PRO A 204 -4.45 -3.94 6.36
C PRO A 204 -4.21 -4.27 7.85
N VAL A 205 -5.00 -3.69 8.75
CA VAL A 205 -4.89 -3.94 10.20
C VAL A 205 -5.29 -5.36 10.59
N GLY A 206 -6.04 -6.07 9.73
CA GLY A 206 -6.34 -7.49 9.90
C GLY A 206 -5.15 -8.42 9.67
N ALA A 207 -4.03 -7.91 9.13
CA ALA A 207 -2.78 -8.65 8.99
C ALA A 207 -1.87 -8.52 10.21
N LEU A 208 -2.27 -7.76 11.24
CA LEU A 208 -1.50 -7.57 12.46
C LEU A 208 -1.71 -8.74 13.43
N ASP A 209 -0.74 -8.98 14.30
CA ASP A 209 -0.90 -9.87 15.44
C ASP A 209 -1.73 -9.17 16.51
N ALA A 210 -3.04 -9.39 16.52
CA ALA A 210 -4.00 -8.65 17.35
C ALA A 210 -3.77 -8.85 18.87
N ASP A 211 -3.20 -9.98 19.27
CA ASP A 211 -2.93 -10.34 20.66
C ASP A 211 -1.59 -9.80 21.18
N ALA A 212 -0.74 -9.25 20.29
CA ALA A 212 0.51 -8.62 20.70
C ALA A 212 0.23 -7.19 21.21
N PRO A 213 0.56 -6.89 22.48
CA PRO A 213 0.29 -5.58 23.06
C PRO A 213 1.24 -4.50 22.51
N GLY A 214 0.86 -3.24 22.70
CA GLY A 214 1.71 -2.08 22.43
C GLY A 214 1.21 -1.18 21.31
N ASN A 215 2.10 -0.31 20.83
CA ASN A 215 1.77 0.69 19.83
C ASN A 215 1.96 0.15 18.41
N VAL A 216 1.01 0.45 17.54
CA VAL A 216 1.07 0.16 16.10
C VAL A 216 1.10 1.48 15.35
N LEU A 217 2.04 1.65 14.41
CA LEU A 217 2.06 2.81 13.52
C LEU A 217 1.29 2.47 12.23
N VAL A 218 0.28 3.26 11.90
CA VAL A 218 -0.57 3.05 10.72
C VAL A 218 -0.47 4.24 9.78
N MET A 219 0.28 4.06 8.70
CA MET A 219 0.48 5.08 7.67
C MET A 219 -0.55 4.94 6.56
N VAL A 220 -1.44 5.94 6.42
CA VAL A 220 -2.45 5.97 5.35
C VAL A 220 -2.09 6.96 4.25
N THR A 221 -2.54 6.73 3.02
CA THR A 221 -2.17 7.56 1.85
C THR A 221 -3.24 8.55 1.41
N ARG A 222 -4.30 8.72 2.22
CA ARG A 222 -5.46 9.58 1.91
C ARG A 222 -5.86 10.40 3.12
N LEU A 223 -6.53 11.53 2.84
CA LEU A 223 -7.20 12.33 3.84
C LEU A 223 -8.58 11.76 4.18
N TYR A 224 -8.73 11.39 5.44
CA TYR A 224 -9.97 11.04 6.12
C TYR A 224 -10.44 12.23 6.96
N PRO A 225 -11.74 12.37 7.24
CA PRO A 225 -12.29 13.43 8.10
C PRO A 225 -11.95 13.15 9.58
N ARG A 226 -10.66 13.18 9.88
CA ARG A 226 -10.00 12.93 11.16
C ARG A 226 -8.84 13.92 11.30
N PRO A 227 -8.31 14.15 12.52
CA PRO A 227 -7.04 14.85 12.69
C PRO A 227 -5.91 14.17 11.90
N GLN A 228 -4.82 14.87 11.63
CA GLN A 228 -3.67 14.30 10.91
C GLN A 228 -3.08 13.06 11.62
N MET A 229 -3.08 13.10 12.95
CA MET A 229 -2.68 11.98 13.80
C MET A 229 -3.77 11.71 14.82
N PHE A 230 -4.11 10.43 15.02
CA PHE A 230 -5.10 10.02 15.99
C PHE A 230 -4.83 8.59 16.45
N VAL A 231 -5.18 8.29 17.70
CA VAL A 231 -5.04 6.96 18.28
C VAL A 231 -6.40 6.26 18.29
N VAL A 232 -6.40 4.98 17.95
CA VAL A 232 -7.58 4.10 18.04
C VAL A 232 -7.20 2.89 18.90
N PRO A 233 -7.75 2.76 20.11
CA PRO A 233 -7.60 1.56 20.92
C PRO A 233 -8.23 0.36 20.21
N HIS A 234 -7.56 -0.79 20.25
CA HIS A 234 -8.10 -2.04 19.69
C HIS A 234 -7.56 -3.25 20.44
N GLY A 235 -8.40 -3.84 21.30
CA GLY A 235 -7.96 -4.94 22.18
C GLY A 235 -6.80 -4.47 23.07
N VAL A 236 -5.66 -5.16 22.97
CA VAL A 236 -4.43 -4.83 23.72
C VAL A 236 -3.50 -3.85 22.99
N GLN A 237 -3.94 -3.29 21.85
CA GLN A 237 -3.14 -2.40 21.02
C GLN A 237 -3.62 -0.95 21.09
N GLN A 238 -2.66 -0.04 20.94
CA GLN A 238 -2.91 1.37 20.63
C GLN A 238 -2.46 1.64 19.19
N ARG A 239 -3.42 1.84 18.28
CA ARG A 239 -3.11 2.06 16.86
C ARG A 239 -3.01 3.55 16.58
N LEU A 240 -1.80 4.04 16.36
CA LEU A 240 -1.52 5.41 15.98
C LEU A 240 -1.61 5.56 14.46
N TYR A 241 -2.66 6.20 13.99
CA TYR A 241 -2.84 6.52 12.57
C TYR A 241 -2.19 7.85 12.25
N VAL A 242 -1.49 7.89 11.12
CA VAL A 242 -0.96 9.12 10.52
C VAL A 242 -1.40 9.18 9.05
N GLN A 243 -1.94 10.34 8.68
CA GLN A 243 -2.33 10.67 7.31
C GLN A 243 -1.53 11.87 6.81
N PRO A 244 -1.49 12.11 5.48
CA PRO A 244 -0.81 13.28 4.93
C PRO A 244 -1.41 14.58 5.49
N SER A 245 -0.60 15.63 5.69
CA SER A 245 -1.11 16.94 6.15
C SER A 245 -2.02 17.62 5.12
N ARG A 246 -1.85 17.29 3.85
CA ARG A 246 -2.64 17.76 2.72
C ARG A 246 -2.78 16.67 1.67
N LYS A 247 -3.67 16.89 0.68
CA LYS A 247 -3.84 15.95 -0.43
C LYS A 247 -2.49 15.71 -1.11
N VAL A 248 -2.05 14.45 -1.15
CA VAL A 248 -0.79 14.06 -1.81
C VAL A 248 -0.85 14.49 -3.28
N PRO A 249 0.18 15.20 -3.81
CA PRO A 249 0.13 15.86 -5.11
C PRO A 249 0.32 14.91 -6.31
N ILE A 250 -0.10 13.64 -6.19
CA ILE A 250 -0.07 12.67 -7.28
C ILE A 250 -1.30 11.76 -7.25
N SER A 251 -1.82 11.41 -8.42
CA SER A 251 -2.87 10.40 -8.55
C SER A 251 -2.29 8.99 -8.39
N SER A 252 -3.09 8.05 -7.90
CA SER A 252 -2.65 6.66 -7.67
C SER A 252 -2.08 5.99 -8.92
N TRP A 253 -2.63 6.31 -10.10
CA TRP A 253 -2.30 5.66 -11.37
C TRP A 253 -1.80 6.67 -12.41
N ASP A 254 -1.21 7.80 -11.99
CA ASP A 254 -0.62 8.73 -12.96
C ASP A 254 0.84 8.39 -13.26
N TYR A 255 1.08 7.85 -14.46
CA TYR A 255 2.39 7.43 -14.95
C TYR A 255 2.94 8.42 -15.98
N THR A 256 2.37 9.63 -16.10
CA THR A 256 2.85 10.67 -17.04
C THR A 256 3.64 11.77 -16.35
N SER A 257 3.67 11.78 -15.02
CA SER A 257 4.22 12.88 -14.23
C SER A 257 5.20 12.37 -13.15
N PRO A 258 6.34 11.74 -13.52
CA PRO A 258 7.27 11.14 -12.56
C PRO A 258 7.79 12.13 -11.51
N SER A 259 7.96 13.41 -11.87
CA SER A 259 8.37 14.46 -10.92
C SER A 259 7.41 14.63 -9.73
N GLN A 260 6.14 14.29 -9.87
CA GLN A 260 5.18 14.34 -8.76
C GLN A 260 5.42 13.27 -7.70
N MET A 261 6.17 12.21 -8.01
CA MET A 261 6.60 11.21 -7.02
C MET A 261 7.53 11.86 -5.99
N VAL A 262 8.46 12.71 -6.43
CA VAL A 262 9.35 13.48 -5.55
C VAL A 262 8.56 14.44 -4.67
N HIS A 263 7.53 15.11 -5.20
CA HIS A 263 6.68 15.97 -4.38
C HIS A 263 5.88 15.20 -3.32
N ALA A 264 5.40 14.00 -3.65
CA ALA A 264 4.73 13.13 -2.69
C ALA A 264 5.70 12.66 -1.59
N TYR A 265 6.92 12.28 -1.98
CA TYR A 265 8.00 11.92 -1.05
C TYR A 265 8.39 13.07 -0.11
N ASN A 266 8.63 14.27 -0.65
CA ASN A 266 8.97 15.44 0.16
C ASN A 266 7.85 15.84 1.13
N LEU A 267 6.59 15.71 0.72
CA LEU A 267 5.46 15.90 1.63
C LEU A 267 5.50 14.88 2.79
N GLY A 268 5.83 13.62 2.48
CA GLY A 268 6.04 12.58 3.50
C GLY A 268 7.11 12.97 4.50
N ARG A 269 8.25 13.47 4.03
CA ARG A 269 9.35 13.93 4.88
C ARG A 269 8.93 15.04 5.82
N THR A 270 8.30 16.10 5.30
CA THR A 270 7.80 17.22 6.12
C THR A 270 6.75 16.75 7.14
N ASP A 271 5.86 15.83 6.75
CA ASP A 271 4.89 15.26 7.68
C ASP A 271 5.55 14.36 8.74
N GLY A 272 6.67 13.72 8.41
CA GLY A 272 7.51 12.96 9.35
C GLY A 272 8.19 13.85 10.39
N GLU A 273 8.74 15.00 9.97
CA GLU A 273 9.31 16.00 10.89
C GLU A 273 8.24 16.48 11.89
N ALA A 274 7.07 16.88 11.40
CA ALA A 274 5.95 17.30 12.24
C ALA A 274 5.39 16.18 13.13
N PHE A 275 5.50 14.92 12.70
CA PHE A 275 5.12 13.77 13.51
C PHE A 275 6.05 13.61 14.73
N LEU A 276 7.37 13.71 14.53
CA LEU A 276 8.36 13.58 15.59
C LEU A 276 8.16 14.63 16.70
N GLU A 277 7.79 15.86 16.32
CA GLU A 277 7.52 16.94 17.28
C GLU A 277 6.27 16.68 18.14
N ARG A 278 5.24 16.04 17.58
CA ARG A 278 3.90 15.98 18.19
C ARG A 278 3.53 14.62 18.79
N MET A 279 4.25 13.58 18.41
CA MET A 279 3.96 12.21 18.83
C MET A 279 4.08 12.00 20.36
N PRO A 280 5.06 12.59 21.08
CA PRO A 280 5.16 12.39 22.54
C PRO A 280 3.88 12.78 23.28
N ASP A 281 3.38 13.98 23.01
CA ASP A 281 2.15 14.52 23.63
C ASP A 281 0.92 13.66 23.30
N LEU A 282 0.83 13.17 22.07
CA LEU A 282 -0.29 12.35 21.62
C LEU A 282 -0.34 10.98 22.30
N LEU A 283 0.82 10.34 22.46
CA LEU A 283 0.91 9.05 23.15
C LEU A 283 0.65 9.20 24.66
N GLU A 284 1.12 10.29 25.26
CA GLU A 284 0.84 10.60 26.67
C GLU A 284 -0.67 10.82 26.90
N ALA A 285 -1.32 11.61 26.05
CA ALA A 285 -2.77 11.84 26.12
C ALA A 285 -3.57 10.53 25.98
N ALA A 286 -3.22 9.68 25.01
CA ALA A 286 -3.89 8.40 24.81
C ALA A 286 -3.71 7.42 25.98
N ALA A 287 -2.55 7.45 26.65
CA ALA A 287 -2.30 6.63 27.84
C ALA A 287 -3.14 7.06 29.05
N HIS A 288 -3.51 8.33 29.14
CA HIS A 288 -4.39 8.85 30.21
C HIS A 288 -5.86 8.51 29.95
N GLU A 289 -6.33 8.54 28.71
CA GLU A 289 -7.72 8.18 28.35
C GLU A 289 -8.03 6.69 28.50
N ALA A 290 -7.00 5.83 28.52
CA ALA A 290 -7.12 4.39 28.67
C ALA A 290 -7.16 3.89 30.13
N ARG A 291 -7.01 4.79 31.12
CA ARG A 291 -7.06 4.49 32.56
C ARG A 291 -8.42 4.85 33.14
#